data_AF-A0A194S7M1-F1
#
_entry.id   AF-A0A194S7M1-F1
#
_cell.length_a   1.000
_cell.length_b   1.000
_cell.length_c   1.000
_cell.angle_alpha   90.00
_cell.angle_beta   90.00
_cell.angle_gamma   90.00
#
_symmetry.space_group_name_H-M   'P 1'
#
loop_
_entity.id
_entity.type
_entity.pdbx_description
1 polymer ?
#
loop_
_entity_poly.entity_id
_entity_poly.type
_entity_poly.pdbx_seq_one_letter_code
_entity_poly.pdbx_strand_id
1 'polypeptide(L)'
;MNLEVDFELLGLGEGDTPDEDEPDEVEGIPHPFVWDRCEPDQMLVFALDELPVLFDVIISTIKPVSARKFRVIPANVLFLCARYAHYFGSDEMVDELMFGALERIEAAVHNRPDDMSVCAFWLSNCLLFLHYLRKEPNLCAATLDYQSHFGDLVNEIFVFVIRDAERRIDRVLEAAMLEHEALAGFEDVAFEDEWASTRFVKKLTGRAKKGSMRNSTSAMSLTVPVNEATPRSVTALLSSTLFILQAYEIPPAIIVQAFSQLFYWISCEVFNRLLNQCKYLCRTRAMQIRLNASTLEEWARSNRLPPKLASTHFAPLNQLLQWLQCLSSETSIDGLIGTVQSLRALNPLQLRKAVREYRYEVDENRMDEDCAQYLVQIRKQWERLRLQKEAAAAASSGSGAEGVGEPAPTLPGGDVVRSIDEAFADPTAYSSYAPPPTEESTGELLNSRFMLPFAVPSSPSMLVHFNAAEAFGPFAHSSAPTRPTSSDGTRTPRSSSHLSLSSISRPALPTFSSSTTVSASSFADSSTASSLAPSPSPGLPTPPPPPP
;
A
#
# COMPACT_ATOMS: atom_id res chain seq x y z
N MET A 1 3.55 6.64 22.73
CA MET A 1 4.64 5.64 22.91
C MET A 1 5.43 5.45 21.62
N ASN A 2 6.75 5.18 21.71
CA ASN A 2 7.48 4.52 20.62
C ASN A 2 6.79 3.17 20.40
N LEU A 3 5.98 3.05 19.34
CA LEU A 3 5.69 1.75 18.74
C LEU A 3 6.98 1.30 18.04
N GLU A 4 7.99 0.99 18.84
CA GLU A 4 9.00 0.03 18.43
C GLU A 4 8.22 -1.27 18.26
N VAL A 5 7.95 -1.58 16.99
CA VAL A 5 7.46 -2.89 16.59
C VAL A 5 8.45 -3.87 17.19
N ASP A 6 7.99 -4.70 18.12
CA ASP A 6 8.82 -5.67 18.81
C ASP A 6 9.21 -6.75 17.79
N PHE A 7 10.30 -6.50 17.05
CA PHE A 7 10.78 -7.35 15.96
C PHE A 7 11.10 -8.77 16.47
N GLU A 8 11.39 -8.92 17.77
CA GLU A 8 11.54 -10.23 18.43
C GLU A 8 10.24 -11.06 18.41
N LEU A 9 9.06 -10.44 18.49
CA LEU A 9 7.76 -11.14 18.47
C LEU A 9 7.41 -11.68 17.06
N LEU A 10 8.03 -11.12 16.02
CA LEU A 10 7.94 -11.60 14.63
C LEU A 10 9.01 -12.66 14.30
N GLY A 11 9.82 -13.10 15.26
CA GLY A 11 10.96 -13.98 15.02
C GLY A 11 12.13 -13.29 14.30
N LEU A 12 12.18 -11.95 14.35
CA LEU A 12 13.16 -11.09 13.68
C LEU A 12 14.09 -10.41 14.71
N GLY A 13 14.43 -11.13 15.78
CA GLY A 13 15.38 -10.63 16.80
C GLY A 13 16.77 -10.45 16.22
N GLU A 14 17.39 -9.30 16.53
CA GLU A 14 18.73 -8.89 16.13
C GLU A 14 19.75 -10.04 16.22
N GLY A 15 20.27 -10.41 15.05
CA GLY A 15 21.26 -11.46 14.87
C GLY A 15 21.90 -11.46 13.48
N ASP A 16 21.23 -10.91 12.47
CA ASP A 16 21.83 -10.68 11.16
C ASP A 16 22.61 -9.35 11.18
N THR A 17 23.87 -9.42 11.62
CA THR A 17 24.89 -8.66 10.90
C THR A 17 24.73 -8.97 9.41
N PRO A 18 24.79 -8.01 8.49
CA PRO A 18 24.95 -8.36 7.09
C PRO A 18 26.26 -9.15 7.03
N ASP A 19 26.17 -10.47 6.90
CA ASP A 19 27.30 -11.30 6.59
C ASP A 19 27.87 -10.69 5.31
N GLU A 20 28.96 -9.93 5.46
CA GLU A 20 29.83 -9.59 4.36
C GLU A 20 30.10 -10.92 3.68
N ASP A 21 29.65 -11.04 2.42
CA ASP A 21 29.85 -12.21 1.60
C ASP A 21 31.34 -12.60 1.68
N GLU A 22 31.70 -13.54 2.57
CA GLU A 22 32.91 -14.30 2.37
C GLU A 22 32.67 -15.03 1.05
N PRO A 23 33.43 -14.72 -0.01
CA PRO A 23 33.30 -15.48 -1.23
C PRO A 23 33.75 -16.89 -0.86
N ASP A 24 32.82 -17.84 -0.83
CA ASP A 24 33.16 -19.25 -0.86
C ASP A 24 34.13 -19.41 -2.04
N GLU A 25 35.42 -19.63 -1.75
CA GLU A 25 36.45 -19.99 -2.74
C GLU A 25 36.10 -21.38 -3.29
N VAL A 26 35.05 -21.45 -4.11
CA VAL A 26 34.71 -22.64 -4.89
C VAL A 26 35.56 -22.55 -6.15
N GLU A 27 36.65 -23.29 -6.17
CA GLU A 27 37.48 -23.54 -7.35
C GLU A 27 36.61 -24.10 -8.49
N GLY A 28 36.21 -23.22 -9.41
CA GLY A 28 35.54 -23.60 -10.66
C GLY A 28 34.65 -22.47 -11.16
N ILE A 29 34.80 -22.10 -12.43
CA ILE A 29 33.82 -21.23 -13.11
C ILE A 29 32.48 -21.97 -13.05
N PRO A 30 31.42 -21.45 -12.41
CA PRO A 30 30.13 -22.13 -12.37
C PRO A 30 29.67 -22.37 -13.82
N HIS A 31 29.47 -23.64 -14.20
CA HIS A 31 28.86 -23.94 -15.49
C HIS A 31 27.46 -23.31 -15.50
N PRO A 32 27.10 -22.52 -16.52
CA PRO A 32 25.81 -21.84 -16.56
C PRO A 32 24.66 -22.85 -16.61
N PHE A 33 23.58 -22.57 -15.89
CA PHE A 33 22.39 -23.43 -15.88
C PHE A 33 21.81 -23.56 -17.30
N VAL A 34 21.50 -24.78 -17.73
CA VAL A 34 21.03 -25.07 -19.09
C VAL A 34 19.51 -25.27 -19.08
N TRP A 35 18.80 -24.34 -19.73
CA TRP A 35 17.33 -24.34 -19.76
C TRP A 35 16.74 -25.21 -20.88
N ASP A 36 17.48 -25.42 -21.97
CA ASP A 36 16.96 -26.10 -23.17
C ASP A 36 17.00 -27.64 -23.07
N ARG A 37 17.76 -28.18 -22.12
CA ARG A 37 17.93 -29.63 -21.91
C ARG A 37 18.23 -29.94 -20.44
N CYS A 38 17.87 -31.14 -20.02
CA CYS A 38 18.11 -31.62 -18.67
C CYS A 38 19.49 -32.27 -18.54
N GLU A 39 20.43 -31.57 -17.89
CA GLU A 39 21.75 -32.11 -17.55
C GLU A 39 21.71 -32.93 -16.25
N PRO A 40 22.58 -33.94 -16.08
CA PRO A 40 22.59 -34.80 -14.88
C PRO A 40 22.80 -34.09 -13.54
N ASP A 41 23.52 -32.96 -13.55
CA ASP A 41 23.78 -32.11 -12.39
C ASP A 41 22.67 -31.06 -12.15
N GLN A 42 21.65 -31.02 -13.00
CA GLN A 42 20.54 -30.06 -12.97
C GLN A 42 19.17 -30.75 -12.80
N MET A 43 19.16 -31.83 -12.03
CA MET A 43 17.94 -32.56 -11.66
C MET A 43 18.09 -33.25 -10.30
N LEU A 44 16.96 -33.48 -9.63
CA LEU A 44 16.91 -34.25 -8.38
C LEU A 44 16.07 -35.49 -8.60
N VAL A 45 16.74 -36.64 -8.54
CA VAL A 45 16.14 -37.96 -8.70
C VAL A 45 15.41 -38.35 -7.43
N PHE A 46 14.17 -38.81 -7.56
CA PHE A 46 13.37 -39.31 -6.46
C PHE A 46 12.53 -40.51 -6.91
N ALA A 47 12.09 -41.32 -5.95
CA ALA A 47 11.11 -42.38 -6.17
C ALA A 47 9.72 -41.95 -5.67
N LEU A 48 8.66 -42.45 -6.31
CA LEU A 48 7.28 -42.08 -5.99
C LEU A 48 6.90 -42.38 -4.52
N ASP A 49 7.43 -43.45 -3.95
CA ASP A 49 7.22 -43.86 -2.55
C ASP A 49 7.94 -42.95 -1.54
N GLU A 50 9.01 -42.28 -1.95
CA GLU A 50 9.75 -41.31 -1.12
C GLU A 50 9.16 -39.90 -1.18
N LEU A 51 8.29 -39.64 -2.16
CA LEU A 51 7.71 -38.31 -2.40
C LEU A 51 6.99 -37.71 -1.17
N PRO A 52 6.22 -38.48 -0.36
CA PRO A 52 5.63 -37.94 0.87
C PRO A 52 6.67 -37.44 1.87
N VAL A 53 7.78 -38.17 2.02
CA VAL A 53 8.88 -37.79 2.93
C VAL A 53 9.59 -36.55 2.42
N LEU A 54 9.84 -36.47 1.11
CA LEU A 54 10.40 -35.29 0.47
C LEU A 54 9.55 -34.07 0.83
N PHE A 55 8.25 -34.13 0.58
CA PHE A 55 7.37 -33.01 0.87
C PHE A 55 7.30 -32.66 2.36
N ASP A 56 7.36 -33.64 3.26
CA ASP A 56 7.39 -33.35 4.68
C ASP A 56 8.65 -32.55 5.06
N VAL A 57 9.80 -32.85 4.46
CA VAL A 57 11.04 -32.12 4.68
C VAL A 57 11.01 -30.71 4.07
N ILE A 58 10.57 -30.58 2.82
CA ILE A 58 10.68 -29.31 2.08
C ILE A 58 9.46 -28.39 2.19
N ILE A 59 8.32 -28.90 2.66
CA ILE A 59 7.06 -28.15 2.79
C ILE A 59 6.49 -28.22 4.21
N SER A 60 6.20 -29.41 4.73
CA SER A 60 5.44 -29.53 5.99
C SER A 60 6.22 -29.10 7.24
N THR A 61 7.54 -29.34 7.27
CA THR A 61 8.38 -29.10 8.45
C THR A 61 9.20 -27.81 8.39
N ILE A 62 9.35 -27.23 7.19
CA ILE A 62 10.15 -26.01 7.01
C ILE A 62 9.45 -24.83 7.70
N LYS A 63 10.20 -24.11 8.53
CA LYS A 63 9.73 -22.83 9.08
C LYS A 63 10.10 -21.72 8.11
N PRO A 64 9.33 -20.62 8.03
CA PRO A 64 9.72 -19.47 7.24
C PRO A 64 11.10 -18.96 7.66
N VAL A 65 12.10 -19.11 6.80
CA VAL A 65 13.47 -18.65 7.04
C VAL A 65 13.71 -17.35 6.28
N SER A 66 14.22 -16.33 6.97
CA SER A 66 14.53 -15.03 6.37
C SER A 66 15.83 -15.06 5.56
N ALA A 67 16.80 -15.92 5.89
CA ALA A 67 18.04 -16.04 5.14
C ALA A 67 17.79 -16.51 3.69
N ARG A 68 18.20 -15.67 2.72
CA ARG A 68 17.95 -15.84 1.28
C ARG A 68 18.31 -17.25 0.77
N LYS A 69 19.49 -17.77 1.16
CA LYS A 69 19.99 -19.09 0.74
C LYS A 69 19.01 -20.22 1.08
N PHE A 70 18.35 -20.15 2.24
CA PHE A 70 17.45 -21.21 2.71
C PHE A 70 16.00 -21.00 2.26
N ARG A 71 15.60 -19.76 2.00
CA ARG A 71 14.22 -19.40 1.66
C ARG A 71 13.72 -20.04 0.37
N VAL A 72 14.58 -20.09 -0.65
CA VAL A 72 14.25 -20.55 -2.00
C VAL A 72 14.37 -22.07 -2.18
N ILE A 73 14.80 -22.79 -1.13
CA ILE A 73 15.03 -24.23 -1.19
C ILE A 73 13.78 -24.99 -1.66
N PRO A 74 12.56 -24.75 -1.14
CA PRO A 74 11.38 -25.50 -1.57
C PRO A 74 11.15 -25.39 -3.07
N ALA A 75 11.12 -24.17 -3.63
CA ALA A 75 10.93 -23.97 -5.06
C ALA A 75 12.04 -24.59 -5.91
N ASN A 76 13.30 -24.48 -5.47
CA ASN A 76 14.44 -25.07 -6.18
C ASN A 76 14.38 -26.60 -6.21
N VAL A 77 14.08 -27.23 -5.07
CA VAL A 77 13.96 -28.69 -4.97
C VAL A 77 12.80 -29.18 -5.82
N LEU A 78 11.62 -28.56 -5.70
CA LEU A 78 10.45 -28.91 -6.52
C LEU A 78 10.75 -28.80 -8.01
N PHE A 79 11.45 -27.75 -8.44
CA PHE A 79 11.83 -27.57 -9.84
C PHE A 79 12.79 -28.65 -10.35
N LEU A 80 13.84 -28.97 -9.58
CA LEU A 80 14.79 -30.00 -9.97
C LEU A 80 14.15 -31.40 -10.00
N CYS A 81 13.21 -31.68 -9.10
CA CYS A 81 12.38 -32.88 -9.13
C CYS A 81 11.45 -32.89 -10.36
N ALA A 82 10.82 -31.76 -10.69
CA ALA A 82 9.96 -31.63 -11.86
C ALA A 82 10.72 -31.87 -13.17
N ARG A 83 11.97 -31.37 -13.26
CA ARG A 83 12.86 -31.68 -14.39
C ARG A 83 13.16 -33.16 -14.50
N TYR A 84 13.49 -33.83 -13.39
CA TYR A 84 13.70 -35.28 -13.42
C TYR A 84 12.44 -36.02 -13.89
N ALA A 85 11.30 -35.74 -13.26
CA ALA A 85 10.02 -36.39 -13.54
C ALA A 85 9.60 -36.23 -15.01
N HIS A 86 9.76 -35.04 -15.57
CA HIS A 86 9.37 -34.76 -16.95
C HIS A 86 10.27 -35.42 -18.00
N TYR A 87 11.60 -35.42 -17.81
CA TYR A 87 12.52 -35.93 -18.84
C TYR A 87 12.80 -37.44 -18.73
N PHE A 88 12.75 -37.99 -17.51
CA PHE A 88 13.16 -39.37 -17.25
C PHE A 88 12.11 -40.18 -16.48
N GLY A 89 11.08 -39.53 -15.94
CA GLY A 89 9.97 -40.17 -15.24
C GLY A 89 8.77 -40.48 -16.14
N SER A 90 7.65 -40.77 -15.49
CA SER A 90 6.33 -40.93 -16.10
C SER A 90 5.47 -39.69 -15.89
N ASP A 91 4.41 -39.52 -16.70
CA ASP A 91 3.42 -38.46 -16.50
C ASP A 91 2.81 -38.52 -15.08
N GLU A 92 2.55 -39.73 -14.58
CA GLU A 92 2.10 -39.97 -13.18
C GLU A 92 3.06 -39.37 -12.14
N MET A 93 4.37 -39.43 -12.39
CA MET A 93 5.36 -38.84 -11.48
C MET A 93 5.33 -37.32 -11.49
N VAL A 94 5.04 -36.71 -12.63
CA VAL A 94 4.82 -35.26 -12.73
C VAL A 94 3.53 -34.89 -11.99
N ASP A 95 2.45 -35.61 -12.21
CA ASP A 95 1.14 -35.33 -11.62
C ASP A 95 1.18 -35.42 -10.08
N GLU A 96 1.72 -36.51 -9.54
CA GLU A 96 1.87 -36.72 -8.09
C GLU A 96 2.79 -35.66 -7.45
N LEU A 97 3.86 -35.25 -8.15
CA LEU A 97 4.73 -34.18 -7.68
C LEU A 97 4.02 -32.83 -7.64
N MET A 98 3.31 -32.47 -8.72
CA MET A 98 2.68 -31.16 -8.86
C MET A 98 1.48 -30.99 -7.92
N PHE A 99 0.54 -31.94 -7.94
CA PHE A 99 -0.63 -31.90 -7.05
C PHE A 99 -0.22 -32.09 -5.59
N GLY A 100 0.69 -33.03 -5.30
CA GLY A 100 1.16 -33.27 -3.93
C GLY A 100 1.90 -32.08 -3.31
N ALA A 101 2.59 -31.28 -4.13
CA ALA A 101 3.20 -30.02 -3.71
C ALA A 101 2.13 -28.94 -3.48
N LEU A 102 1.21 -28.77 -4.44
CA LEU A 102 0.13 -27.79 -4.37
C LEU A 102 -0.70 -27.96 -3.09
N GLU A 103 -1.21 -29.17 -2.84
CA GLU A 103 -2.05 -29.48 -1.67
C GLU A 103 -1.32 -29.22 -0.34
N ARG A 104 -0.02 -29.56 -0.26
CA ARG A 104 0.75 -29.35 0.98
C ARG A 104 1.09 -27.90 1.22
N ILE A 105 1.38 -27.13 0.17
CA ILE A 105 1.60 -25.68 0.31
C ILE A 105 0.29 -25.01 0.73
N GLU A 106 -0.82 -25.38 0.08
CA GLU A 106 -2.16 -24.91 0.45
C GLU A 106 -2.45 -25.21 1.92
N ALA A 107 -2.23 -26.45 2.37
CA ALA A 107 -2.40 -26.82 3.77
C ALA A 107 -1.47 -26.04 4.72
N ALA A 108 -0.21 -25.82 4.35
CA ALA A 108 0.74 -25.06 5.16
C ALA A 108 0.29 -23.61 5.39
N VAL A 109 -0.27 -22.97 4.36
CA VAL A 109 -0.82 -21.61 4.45
C VAL A 109 -2.12 -21.60 5.26
N HIS A 110 -3.04 -22.52 5.00
CA HIS A 110 -4.32 -22.63 5.70
C HIS A 110 -4.22 -22.96 7.19
N ASN A 111 -3.13 -23.63 7.61
CA ASN A 111 -2.88 -23.90 9.02
C ASN A 111 -2.49 -22.64 9.81
N ARG A 112 -1.95 -21.61 9.14
CA ARG A 112 -1.51 -20.35 9.77
C ARG A 112 -1.82 -19.12 8.87
N PRO A 113 -3.10 -18.85 8.56
CA PRO A 113 -3.48 -17.81 7.59
C PRO A 113 -3.28 -16.39 8.14
N ASP A 114 -3.13 -16.23 9.46
CA ASP A 114 -2.89 -14.94 10.12
C ASP A 114 -1.39 -14.63 10.30
N ASP A 115 -0.52 -15.54 9.85
CA ASP A 115 0.93 -15.40 9.91
C ASP A 115 1.45 -14.87 8.57
N MET A 116 1.64 -13.55 8.49
CA MET A 116 2.10 -12.86 7.29
C MET A 116 3.42 -13.44 6.77
N SER A 117 4.31 -13.86 7.66
CA SER A 117 5.62 -14.40 7.29
C SER A 117 5.49 -15.77 6.61
N VAL A 118 4.58 -16.63 7.08
CA VAL A 118 4.25 -17.91 6.43
C VAL A 118 3.65 -17.66 5.05
N CYS A 119 2.70 -16.71 4.94
CA CYS A 119 2.07 -16.38 3.66
C CYS A 119 3.08 -15.80 2.67
N ALA A 120 3.93 -14.86 3.09
CA ALA A 120 4.95 -14.25 2.24
C ALA A 120 6.02 -15.28 1.81
N PHE A 121 6.41 -16.20 2.70
CA PHE A 121 7.34 -17.28 2.37
C PHE A 121 6.81 -18.19 1.26
N TRP A 122 5.55 -18.63 1.37
CA TRP A 122 4.93 -19.49 0.36
C TRP A 122 4.58 -18.73 -0.92
N LEU A 123 4.15 -17.48 -0.81
CA LEU A 123 3.95 -16.60 -1.97
C LEU A 123 5.23 -16.48 -2.80
N SER A 124 6.37 -16.23 -2.14
CA SER A 124 7.69 -16.14 -2.78
C SER A 124 8.07 -17.46 -3.48
N ASN A 125 7.93 -18.59 -2.79
CA ASN A 125 8.26 -19.91 -3.35
C ASN A 125 7.33 -20.29 -4.52
N CYS A 126 6.03 -20.02 -4.45
CA CYS A 126 5.10 -20.29 -5.55
C CYS A 126 5.39 -19.41 -6.77
N LEU A 127 5.68 -18.11 -6.58
CA LEU A 127 6.06 -17.21 -7.67
C LEU A 127 7.38 -17.64 -8.32
N LEU A 128 8.36 -18.07 -7.51
CA LEU A 128 9.62 -18.61 -8.00
C LEU A 128 9.45 -19.93 -8.75
N PHE A 129 8.61 -20.83 -8.23
CA PHE A 129 8.33 -22.09 -8.90
C PHE A 129 7.63 -21.85 -10.24
N LEU A 130 6.62 -20.98 -10.29
CA LEU A 130 5.98 -20.53 -11.53
C LEU A 130 6.97 -19.91 -12.51
N HIS A 131 7.94 -19.13 -12.03
CA HIS A 131 9.02 -18.61 -12.87
C HIS A 131 9.79 -19.74 -13.55
N TYR A 132 10.20 -20.76 -12.79
CA TYR A 132 10.94 -21.89 -13.34
C TYR A 132 10.11 -22.68 -14.37
N LEU A 133 8.85 -23.00 -14.04
CA LEU A 133 7.95 -23.71 -14.95
C LEU A 133 7.77 -22.96 -16.27
N ARG A 134 7.60 -21.63 -16.24
CA ARG A 134 7.41 -20.83 -17.45
C ARG A 134 8.69 -20.54 -18.23
N LYS A 135 9.85 -20.56 -17.56
CA LYS A 135 11.15 -20.25 -18.18
C LYS A 135 11.71 -21.43 -18.97
N GLU A 136 11.49 -22.66 -18.50
CA GLU A 136 11.93 -23.86 -19.20
C GLU A 136 10.92 -24.28 -20.29
N PRO A 137 11.28 -24.31 -21.59
CA PRO A 137 10.31 -24.51 -22.68
C PRO A 137 9.55 -25.83 -22.63
N ASN A 138 10.25 -26.94 -22.37
CA ASN A 138 9.65 -28.29 -22.36
C ASN A 138 8.70 -28.46 -21.17
N LEU A 139 9.15 -28.02 -19.99
CA LEU A 139 8.35 -28.06 -18.78
C LEU A 139 7.17 -27.08 -18.84
N CYS A 140 7.35 -25.92 -19.47
CA CYS A 140 6.29 -24.93 -19.66
C CYS A 140 5.12 -25.52 -20.46
N ALA A 141 5.41 -26.24 -21.54
CA ALA A 141 4.38 -26.87 -22.37
C ALA A 141 3.69 -28.03 -21.65
N ALA A 142 4.44 -28.79 -20.84
CA ALA A 142 3.91 -29.94 -20.12
C ALA A 142 3.10 -29.56 -18.86
N THR A 143 3.29 -28.36 -18.30
CA THR A 143 2.72 -27.99 -17.00
C THR A 143 1.70 -26.85 -17.04
N LEU A 144 1.09 -26.58 -18.21
CA LEU A 144 0.15 -25.45 -18.36
C LEU A 144 -1.02 -25.48 -17.35
N ASP A 145 -1.64 -26.64 -17.15
CA ASP A 145 -2.74 -26.79 -16.20
C ASP A 145 -2.28 -26.56 -14.75
N TYR A 146 -1.11 -27.10 -14.39
CA TYR A 146 -0.48 -26.88 -13.09
C TYR A 146 -0.12 -25.41 -12.84
N GLN A 147 0.38 -24.71 -13.86
CA GLN A 147 0.68 -23.28 -13.76
C GLN A 147 -0.58 -22.45 -13.47
N SER A 148 -1.74 -22.86 -13.99
CA SER A 148 -3.02 -22.23 -13.62
C SER A 148 -3.33 -22.46 -12.15
N HIS A 149 -3.25 -23.70 -11.67
CA HIS A 149 -3.52 -24.05 -10.27
C HIS A 149 -2.58 -23.33 -9.28
N PHE A 150 -1.27 -23.28 -9.57
CA PHE A 150 -0.34 -22.49 -8.78
C PHE A 150 -0.63 -20.98 -8.86
N GLY A 151 -1.14 -20.49 -9.99
CA GLY A 151 -1.61 -19.11 -10.14
C GLY A 151 -2.80 -18.79 -9.23
N ASP A 152 -3.76 -19.72 -9.14
CA ASP A 152 -4.91 -19.61 -8.23
C ASP A 152 -4.46 -19.63 -6.76
N LEU A 153 -3.54 -20.52 -6.40
CA LEU A 153 -2.95 -20.57 -5.06
C LEU A 153 -2.19 -19.28 -4.73
N VAL A 154 -1.44 -18.71 -5.68
CA VAL A 154 -0.78 -17.39 -5.51
C VAL A 154 -1.80 -16.30 -5.22
N ASN A 155 -2.92 -16.28 -5.93
CA ASN A 155 -4.01 -15.32 -5.68
C ASN A 155 -4.63 -15.52 -4.29
N GLU A 156 -4.86 -16.77 -3.88
CA GLU A 156 -5.37 -17.08 -2.55
C GLU A 156 -4.41 -16.62 -1.43
N ILE A 157 -3.12 -16.94 -1.54
CA ILE A 157 -2.11 -16.50 -0.58
C ILE A 157 -2.04 -14.96 -0.54
N PHE A 158 -2.12 -14.30 -1.69
CA PHE A 158 -2.21 -12.84 -1.78
C PHE A 158 -3.41 -12.31 -0.99
N VAL A 159 -4.59 -12.93 -1.11
CA VAL A 159 -5.77 -12.54 -0.33
C VAL A 159 -5.49 -12.68 1.17
N PHE A 160 -4.86 -13.75 1.65
CA PHE A 160 -4.52 -13.89 3.08
C PHE A 160 -3.59 -12.78 3.58
N VAL A 161 -2.55 -12.44 2.81
CA VAL A 161 -1.64 -11.31 3.10
C VAL A 161 -2.42 -10.00 3.27
N ILE A 162 -3.35 -9.72 2.35
CA ILE A 162 -4.19 -8.51 2.42
C ILE A 162 -5.10 -8.55 3.66
N ARG A 163 -5.81 -9.65 3.91
CA ARG A 163 -6.75 -9.75 5.03
C ARG A 163 -6.06 -9.60 6.37
N ASP A 164 -4.84 -10.13 6.52
CA ASP A 164 -4.07 -9.94 7.74
C ASP A 164 -3.62 -8.48 7.92
N ALA A 165 -3.15 -7.82 6.86
CA ALA A 165 -2.79 -6.41 6.90
C ALA A 165 -4.01 -5.52 7.22
N GLU A 166 -5.15 -5.74 6.56
CA GLU A 166 -6.42 -5.05 6.84
C GLU A 166 -6.80 -5.19 8.32
N ARG A 167 -6.78 -6.43 8.85
CA ARG A 167 -7.13 -6.71 10.25
C ARG A 167 -6.23 -6.01 11.25
N ARG A 168 -4.92 -5.91 10.98
CA ARG A 168 -3.97 -5.21 11.86
C ARG A 168 -4.20 -3.70 11.82
N ILE A 169 -4.41 -3.13 10.65
CA ILE A 169 -4.66 -1.69 10.46
C ILE A 169 -6.01 -1.30 11.08
N ASP A 170 -7.04 -2.14 10.92
CA ASP A 170 -8.40 -1.86 11.40
C ASP A 170 -8.44 -1.52 12.90
N ARG A 171 -7.64 -2.22 13.70
CA ARG A 171 -7.54 -2.04 15.16
C ARG A 171 -7.18 -0.62 15.58
N VAL A 172 -6.45 0.11 14.73
CA VAL A 172 -5.99 1.48 15.00
C VAL A 172 -6.64 2.51 14.09
N LEU A 173 -7.39 2.08 13.06
CA LEU A 173 -7.80 2.94 11.95
C LEU A 173 -8.71 4.09 12.39
N GLU A 174 -9.74 3.81 13.21
CA GLU A 174 -10.67 4.86 13.66
C GLU A 174 -9.96 5.89 14.55
N ALA A 175 -9.23 5.42 15.57
CA ALA A 175 -8.49 6.29 16.48
C ALA A 175 -7.42 7.12 15.74
N ALA A 176 -6.69 6.51 14.81
CA ALA A 176 -5.63 7.17 14.05
C ALA A 176 -6.13 8.16 13.00
N MET A 177 -7.24 7.84 12.29
CA MET A 177 -7.67 8.64 11.14
C MET A 177 -8.76 9.65 11.49
N LEU A 178 -9.69 9.30 12.38
CA LEU A 178 -10.89 10.09 12.67
C LEU A 178 -10.81 10.84 14.02
N GLU A 179 -10.23 10.20 15.04
CA GLU A 179 -10.17 10.77 16.39
C GLU A 179 -8.88 11.56 16.65
N HIS A 180 -7.78 11.21 15.98
CA HIS A 180 -6.51 11.91 16.11
C HIS A 180 -6.58 13.37 15.64
N GLU A 181 -6.22 14.27 16.53
CA GLU A 181 -6.15 15.70 16.27
C GLU A 181 -4.70 16.13 16.01
N ALA A 182 -4.35 16.37 14.74
CA ALA A 182 -3.01 16.77 14.35
C ALA A 182 -2.60 18.19 14.82
N LEU A 183 -3.58 19.03 15.18
CA LEU A 183 -3.39 20.43 15.55
C LEU A 183 -3.97 20.68 16.94
N ALA A 184 -3.14 21.16 17.87
CA ALA A 184 -3.59 21.55 19.21
C ALA A 184 -4.41 22.84 19.16
N GLY A 185 -5.58 22.87 19.83
CA GLY A 185 -6.45 24.05 19.91
C GLY A 185 -7.82 23.93 19.22
N PHE A 186 -8.15 22.76 18.66
CA PHE A 186 -9.48 22.45 18.11
C PHE A 186 -10.40 21.71 19.11
N GLU A 187 -9.99 21.61 20.38
CA GLU A 187 -10.70 20.86 21.44
C GLU A 187 -12.06 21.51 21.81
N ASP A 188 -12.22 22.82 21.57
CA ASP A 188 -13.39 23.62 21.95
C ASP A 188 -14.25 24.04 20.74
N VAL A 189 -14.45 23.17 19.74
CA VAL A 189 -15.44 23.44 18.68
C VAL A 189 -16.84 23.37 19.29
N ALA A 190 -17.38 24.55 19.62
CA ALA A 190 -18.76 24.68 20.05
C ALA A 190 -19.69 24.48 18.86
N PHE A 191 -20.69 23.62 19.02
CA PHE A 191 -21.75 23.42 18.03
C PHE A 191 -22.95 24.30 18.34
N GLU A 192 -23.64 24.77 17.29
CA GLU A 192 -24.79 25.67 17.44
C GLU A 192 -25.90 25.04 18.29
N ASP A 193 -26.21 23.76 18.09
CA ASP A 193 -27.30 23.06 18.79
C ASP A 193 -27.03 22.93 20.30
N GLU A 194 -25.78 22.65 20.67
CA GLU A 194 -25.33 22.57 22.07
C GLU A 194 -25.23 23.97 22.69
N TRP A 195 -24.78 24.96 21.91
CA TRP A 195 -24.68 26.34 22.37
C TRP A 195 -26.05 26.99 22.60
N ALA A 196 -27.00 26.77 21.68
CA ALA A 196 -28.37 27.26 21.77
C ALA A 196 -29.12 26.62 22.95
N SER A 197 -28.97 25.31 23.14
CA SER A 197 -29.54 24.60 24.29
C SER A 197 -28.90 25.01 25.61
N THR A 198 -27.58 25.22 25.67
CA THR A 198 -26.89 25.72 26.87
C THR A 198 -27.36 27.13 27.23
N ARG A 199 -27.57 28.02 26.24
CA ARG A 199 -28.18 29.34 26.47
C ARG A 199 -29.64 29.22 26.93
N PHE A 200 -30.43 28.32 26.35
CA PHE A 200 -31.82 28.09 26.74
C PHE A 200 -31.94 27.55 28.17
N VAL A 201 -31.11 26.56 28.54
CA VAL A 201 -31.02 26.04 29.91
C VAL A 201 -30.55 27.13 30.88
N LYS A 202 -29.56 27.95 30.50
CA LYS A 202 -29.09 29.10 31.30
C LYS A 202 -30.17 30.18 31.44
N LYS A 203 -31.07 30.32 30.47
CA LYS A 203 -32.22 31.24 30.47
C LYS A 203 -33.40 30.71 31.30
N LEU A 204 -33.63 29.39 31.33
CA LEU A 204 -34.67 28.74 32.13
C LEU A 204 -34.28 28.54 33.60
N THR A 205 -33.01 28.23 33.89
CA THR A 205 -32.56 27.93 35.25
C THR A 205 -32.17 29.16 36.06
N GLY A 206 -32.14 30.35 35.44
CA GLY A 206 -32.03 31.65 36.13
C GLY A 206 -30.84 31.81 37.10
N ARG A 207 -29.84 30.91 37.03
CA ARG A 207 -28.76 30.86 38.01
C ARG A 207 -27.43 30.97 37.31
N ALA A 208 -26.88 32.18 37.34
CA ALA A 208 -25.47 32.41 37.09
C ALA A 208 -24.65 31.56 38.07
N LYS A 209 -24.11 30.43 37.60
CA LYS A 209 -23.17 29.64 38.40
C LYS A 209 -21.82 30.37 38.37
N LYS A 210 -21.62 31.21 39.38
CA LYS A 210 -20.30 31.74 39.78
C LYS A 210 -19.41 30.54 40.12
N GLY A 211 -18.24 30.48 39.48
CA GLY A 211 -17.07 29.65 39.81
C GLY A 211 -17.32 28.26 40.41
N SER A 212 -17.16 27.22 39.60
CA SER A 212 -16.88 25.87 40.13
C SER A 212 -15.62 25.35 39.46
N MET A 213 -14.50 25.60 40.14
CA MET A 213 -13.26 24.83 40.03
C MET A 213 -13.62 23.34 39.98
N ARG A 214 -13.28 22.65 38.88
CA ARG A 214 -13.37 21.19 38.82
C ARG A 214 -11.98 20.67 39.13
N ASN A 215 -11.90 20.03 40.29
CA ASN A 215 -10.72 19.34 40.79
C ASN A 215 -10.22 18.32 39.77
N SER A 216 -8.95 18.43 39.44
CA SER A 216 -8.13 17.30 39.01
C SER A 216 -8.13 16.27 40.14
N THR A 217 -8.77 15.13 39.92
CA THR A 217 -8.46 13.91 40.67
C THR A 217 -8.23 12.81 39.66
N SER A 218 -6.98 12.72 39.24
CA SER A 218 -6.41 11.56 38.56
C SER A 218 -6.47 10.39 39.53
N ALA A 219 -7.45 9.50 39.36
CA ALA A 219 -7.42 8.17 39.95
C ALA A 219 -6.85 7.21 38.90
N MET A 220 -5.69 6.68 39.24
CA MET A 220 -4.86 5.76 38.47
C MET A 220 -5.62 4.46 38.18
N SER A 221 -6.14 4.32 36.96
CA SER A 221 -6.53 3.03 36.39
C SER A 221 -5.36 2.52 35.55
N LEU A 222 -4.75 1.41 35.97
CA LEU A 222 -3.63 0.75 35.30
C LEU A 222 -4.08 -0.07 34.08
N THR A 223 -4.86 0.56 33.21
CA THR A 223 -5.21 0.04 31.89
C THR A 223 -4.88 1.13 30.89
N VAL A 224 -3.86 0.89 30.06
CA VAL A 224 -3.39 1.81 29.01
C VAL A 224 -4.60 2.27 28.17
N PRO A 225 -4.85 3.59 28.04
CA PRO A 225 -5.95 4.07 27.22
C PRO A 225 -5.63 3.89 25.72
N VAL A 226 -6.62 3.41 24.96
CA VAL A 226 -6.61 3.19 23.50
C VAL A 226 -6.48 4.50 22.68
N ASN A 227 -6.38 5.66 23.35
CA ASN A 227 -6.46 7.00 22.76
C ASN A 227 -5.12 7.58 22.23
N GLU A 228 -4.10 6.76 21.97
CA GLU A 228 -2.79 7.25 21.46
C GLU A 228 -2.51 6.90 19.99
N ALA A 229 -3.42 6.21 19.28
CA ALA A 229 -3.18 5.89 17.88
C ALA A 229 -3.14 7.16 17.03
N THR A 230 -2.15 7.27 16.16
CA THR A 230 -1.96 8.40 15.26
C THR A 230 -1.87 7.89 13.81
N PRO A 231 -1.96 8.75 12.79
CA PRO A 231 -1.75 8.32 11.40
C PRO A 231 -0.40 7.60 11.20
N ARG A 232 0.60 7.92 12.03
CA ARG A 232 1.89 7.22 12.04
C ARG A 232 1.77 5.74 12.43
N SER A 233 0.82 5.39 13.28
CA SER A 233 0.54 3.99 13.64
C SER A 233 0.08 3.20 12.42
N VAL A 234 -0.76 3.80 11.56
CA VAL A 234 -1.17 3.18 10.28
C VAL A 234 0.02 3.08 9.33
N THR A 235 0.82 4.14 9.17
CA THR A 235 2.01 4.09 8.29
C THR A 235 3.08 3.12 8.80
N ALA A 236 3.19 2.91 10.11
CA ALA A 236 4.10 1.92 10.70
C ALA A 236 3.67 0.50 10.33
N LEU A 237 2.36 0.20 10.38
CA LEU A 237 1.82 -1.09 9.92
C LEU A 237 2.01 -1.28 8.41
N LEU A 238 1.75 -0.25 7.60
CA LEU A 238 2.06 -0.28 6.15
C LEU A 238 3.54 -0.55 5.88
N SER A 239 4.43 0.09 6.64
CA SER A 239 5.89 -0.12 6.55
C SER A 239 6.29 -1.53 6.97
N SER A 240 5.68 -2.07 8.02
CA SER A 240 5.91 -3.45 8.47
C SER A 240 5.48 -4.46 7.40
N THR A 241 4.31 -4.27 6.79
CA THR A 241 3.86 -5.11 5.67
C THR A 241 4.82 -5.01 4.49
N LEU A 242 5.22 -3.80 4.09
CA LEU A 242 6.18 -3.62 3.00
C LEU A 242 7.51 -4.32 3.30
N PHE A 243 8.02 -4.16 4.52
CA PHE A 243 9.25 -4.78 4.98
C PHE A 243 9.19 -6.30 4.87
N ILE A 244 8.10 -6.94 5.34
CA ILE A 244 7.95 -8.40 5.24
C ILE A 244 7.93 -8.83 3.77
N LEU A 245 7.17 -8.16 2.91
CA LEU A 245 7.12 -8.49 1.49
C LEU A 245 8.48 -8.34 0.79
N GLN A 246 9.24 -7.29 1.14
CA GLN A 246 10.60 -7.10 0.62
C GLN A 246 11.59 -8.12 1.19
N ALA A 247 11.49 -8.42 2.50
CA ALA A 247 12.32 -9.40 3.17
C ALA A 247 12.18 -10.77 2.51
N TYR A 248 10.98 -11.17 2.07
CA TYR A 248 10.75 -12.41 1.31
C TYR A 248 10.94 -12.27 -0.21
N GLU A 249 11.42 -11.13 -0.70
CA GLU A 249 11.67 -10.84 -2.13
C GLU A 249 10.44 -10.98 -3.02
N ILE A 250 9.28 -10.59 -2.50
CA ILE A 250 8.06 -10.53 -3.30
C ILE A 250 8.23 -9.53 -4.44
N PRO A 251 7.83 -9.87 -5.68
CA PRO A 251 7.94 -8.97 -6.80
C PRO A 251 7.22 -7.62 -6.60
N PRO A 252 7.81 -6.50 -7.03
CA PRO A 252 7.24 -5.16 -6.97
C PRO A 252 5.87 -5.05 -7.63
N ALA A 253 5.64 -5.81 -8.71
CA ALA A 253 4.33 -5.89 -9.37
C ALA A 253 3.24 -6.42 -8.43
N ILE A 254 3.57 -7.39 -7.58
CA ILE A 254 2.67 -7.95 -6.57
C ILE A 254 2.54 -6.98 -5.38
N ILE A 255 3.65 -6.36 -4.95
CA ILE A 255 3.64 -5.37 -3.86
C ILE A 255 2.77 -4.15 -4.23
N VAL A 256 2.89 -3.60 -5.44
CA VAL A 256 2.07 -2.46 -5.89
C VAL A 256 0.59 -2.82 -5.91
N GLN A 257 0.23 -4.02 -6.36
CA GLN A 257 -1.15 -4.51 -6.27
C GLN A 257 -1.63 -4.63 -4.81
N ALA A 258 -0.77 -5.11 -3.91
CA ALA A 258 -1.10 -5.20 -2.48
C ALA A 258 -1.40 -3.83 -1.88
N PHE A 259 -0.54 -2.84 -2.11
CA PHE A 259 -0.77 -1.48 -1.60
C PHE A 259 -1.92 -0.76 -2.32
N SER A 260 -2.19 -1.09 -3.59
CA SER A 260 -3.41 -0.65 -4.28
C SER A 260 -4.65 -1.08 -3.50
N GLN A 261 -4.74 -2.36 -3.15
CA GLN A 261 -5.85 -2.92 -2.38
C GLN A 261 -5.94 -2.33 -0.97
N LEU A 262 -4.82 -2.18 -0.25
CA LEU A 262 -4.82 -1.61 1.09
C LEU A 262 -5.29 -0.14 1.10
N PHE A 263 -4.85 0.68 0.15
CA PHE A 263 -5.31 2.07 0.07
C PHE A 263 -6.78 2.20 -0.34
N TYR A 264 -7.25 1.33 -1.24
CA TYR A 264 -8.67 1.21 -1.55
C TYR A 264 -9.49 0.92 -0.27
N TRP A 265 -9.12 -0.14 0.45
CA TRP A 265 -9.80 -0.56 1.67
C TRP A 265 -9.77 0.53 2.76
N ILE A 266 -8.60 1.12 3.05
CA ILE A 266 -8.45 2.21 4.03
C ILE A 266 -9.38 3.38 3.67
N SER A 267 -9.34 3.82 2.40
CA SER A 267 -10.15 4.95 1.93
C SER A 267 -11.65 4.67 2.11
N CYS A 268 -12.11 3.47 1.72
CA CYS A 268 -13.49 3.06 1.91
C CYS A 268 -13.92 2.99 3.38
N GLU A 269 -13.09 2.41 4.26
CA GLU A 269 -13.42 2.32 5.68
C GLU A 269 -13.46 3.67 6.38
N VAL A 270 -12.48 4.54 6.11
CA VAL A 270 -12.46 5.91 6.66
C VAL A 270 -13.66 6.71 6.14
N PHE A 271 -13.95 6.62 4.84
CA PHE A 271 -15.13 7.25 4.23
C PHE A 271 -16.43 6.77 4.90
N ASN A 272 -16.61 5.46 5.04
CA ASN A 272 -17.83 4.87 5.57
C ASN A 272 -18.05 5.22 7.05
N ARG A 273 -16.99 5.20 7.86
CA ARG A 273 -17.05 5.58 9.29
C ARG A 273 -17.34 7.06 9.45
N LEU A 274 -16.70 7.91 8.65
CA LEU A 274 -16.98 9.35 8.62
C LEU A 274 -18.44 9.64 8.27
N LEU A 275 -18.97 9.01 7.21
CA LEU A 275 -20.32 9.29 6.72
C LEU A 275 -21.43 8.73 7.63
N ASN A 276 -21.14 7.70 8.43
CA ASN A 276 -22.12 7.11 9.36
C ASN A 276 -22.11 7.72 10.76
N GLN A 277 -21.09 8.53 11.10
CA GLN A 277 -20.96 9.10 12.43
C GLN A 277 -21.02 10.64 12.36
N CYS A 278 -22.18 11.20 12.69
CA CYS A 278 -22.42 12.65 12.64
C CYS A 278 -21.44 13.49 13.49
N LYS A 279 -20.78 12.90 14.51
CA LYS A 279 -19.72 13.57 15.29
C LYS A 279 -18.54 14.04 14.43
N TYR A 280 -18.27 13.39 13.30
CA TYR A 280 -17.17 13.73 12.39
C TYR A 280 -17.59 14.67 11.25
N LEU A 281 -18.89 14.88 11.04
CA LEU A 281 -19.40 15.69 9.93
C LEU A 281 -19.47 17.18 10.31
N CYS A 282 -18.31 17.81 10.42
CA CYS A 282 -18.15 19.26 10.60
C CYS A 282 -16.86 19.74 9.91
N ARG A 283 -16.76 21.06 9.68
CA ARG A 283 -15.65 21.68 8.96
C ARG A 283 -14.29 21.37 9.58
N THR A 284 -14.17 21.51 10.89
CA THR A 284 -12.93 21.28 11.64
C THR A 284 -12.48 19.83 11.54
N ARG A 285 -13.39 18.87 11.79
CA ARG A 285 -13.08 17.44 11.66
C ARG A 285 -12.69 17.08 10.23
N ALA A 286 -13.38 17.63 9.23
CA ALA A 286 -13.03 17.41 7.83
C ALA A 286 -11.61 17.91 7.50
N MET A 287 -11.18 19.03 8.07
CA MET A 287 -9.81 19.53 7.89
C MET A 287 -8.78 18.62 8.59
N GLN A 288 -9.06 18.17 9.82
CA GLN A 288 -8.19 17.25 10.57
C GLN A 288 -8.01 15.92 9.84
N ILE A 289 -9.11 15.30 9.42
CA ILE A 289 -9.10 14.00 8.72
C ILE A 289 -8.37 14.13 7.37
N ARG A 290 -8.48 15.28 6.69
CA ARG A 290 -7.70 15.55 5.48
C ARG A 290 -6.19 15.60 5.74
N LEU A 291 -5.76 16.22 6.85
CA LEU A 291 -4.34 16.23 7.25
C LEU A 291 -3.87 14.82 7.63
N ASN A 292 -4.71 14.01 8.28
CA ASN A 292 -4.38 12.63 8.58
C ASN A 292 -4.23 11.79 7.30
N ALA A 293 -5.17 11.92 6.35
CA ALA A 293 -5.13 11.23 5.06
C ALA A 293 -3.88 11.61 4.23
N SER A 294 -3.46 12.88 4.25
CA SER A 294 -2.26 13.30 3.50
C SER A 294 -0.98 12.66 4.03
N THR A 295 -0.92 12.24 5.30
CA THR A 295 0.24 11.48 5.81
C THR A 295 0.37 10.10 5.16
N LEU A 296 -0.76 9.45 4.83
CA LEU A 296 -0.78 8.15 4.14
C LEU A 296 -0.39 8.33 2.66
N GLU A 297 -0.90 9.38 2.01
CA GLU A 297 -0.51 9.74 0.64
C GLU A 297 1.00 10.08 0.56
N GLU A 298 1.54 10.78 1.56
CA GLU A 298 2.97 11.08 1.66
C GLU A 298 3.81 9.83 1.89
N TRP A 299 3.34 8.91 2.73
CA TRP A 299 4.00 7.63 2.93
C TRP A 299 4.08 6.85 1.61
N ALA A 300 3.02 6.84 0.80
CA ALA A 300 3.02 6.18 -0.50
C ALA A 300 4.09 6.76 -1.45
N ARG A 301 4.19 8.08 -1.49
CA ARG A 301 5.20 8.80 -2.31
C ARG A 301 6.63 8.54 -1.81
N SER A 302 6.82 8.57 -0.49
CA SER A 302 8.12 8.32 0.14
C SER A 302 8.64 6.91 -0.16
N ASN A 303 7.74 5.93 -0.26
CA ASN A 303 8.04 4.56 -0.64
C ASN A 303 8.00 4.32 -2.17
N ARG A 304 7.95 5.39 -2.98
CA ARG A 304 8.04 5.34 -4.45
C ARG A 304 6.98 4.47 -5.12
N LEU A 305 5.79 4.36 -4.52
CA LEU A 305 4.64 3.76 -5.18
C LEU A 305 4.23 4.60 -6.41
N PRO A 306 3.47 4.03 -7.37
CA PRO A 306 3.03 4.79 -8.53
C PRO A 306 2.28 6.05 -8.09
N PRO A 307 2.56 7.22 -8.69
CA PRO A 307 2.12 8.50 -8.15
C PRO A 307 0.60 8.65 -8.10
N LYS A 308 -0.12 7.99 -9.01
CA LYS A 308 -1.59 8.01 -9.09
C LYS A 308 -2.26 6.99 -8.16
N LEU A 309 -1.52 6.05 -7.57
CA LEU A 309 -2.08 4.93 -6.81
C LEU A 309 -2.91 5.41 -5.62
N ALA A 310 -2.27 6.11 -4.67
CA ALA A 310 -2.95 6.62 -3.48
C ALA A 310 -4.00 7.69 -3.85
N SER A 311 -3.65 8.65 -4.70
CA SER A 311 -4.55 9.76 -5.04
C SER A 311 -5.86 9.30 -5.71
N THR A 312 -5.82 8.20 -6.47
CA THR A 312 -7.02 7.64 -7.13
C THR A 312 -7.94 7.00 -6.09
N HIS A 313 -7.40 6.17 -5.19
CA HIS A 313 -8.18 5.50 -4.14
C HIS A 313 -8.71 6.46 -3.07
N PHE A 314 -7.95 7.49 -2.72
CA PHE A 314 -8.37 8.53 -1.76
C PHE A 314 -9.28 9.58 -2.38
N ALA A 315 -9.52 9.60 -3.70
CA ALA A 315 -10.34 10.62 -4.36
C ALA A 315 -11.76 10.75 -3.76
N PRO A 316 -12.54 9.68 -3.50
CA PRO A 316 -13.85 9.79 -2.87
C PRO A 316 -13.78 10.40 -1.46
N LEU A 317 -12.81 9.97 -0.63
CA LEU A 317 -12.60 10.52 0.71
C LEU A 317 -12.23 12.00 0.66
N ASN A 318 -11.24 12.36 -0.16
CA ASN A 318 -10.78 13.74 -0.31
C ASN A 318 -11.91 14.66 -0.81
N GLN A 319 -12.73 14.19 -1.75
CA GLN A 319 -13.88 14.94 -2.24
C GLN A 319 -14.98 15.08 -1.18
N LEU A 320 -15.23 14.06 -0.35
CA LEU A 320 -16.18 14.18 0.76
C LEU A 320 -15.67 15.18 1.81
N LEU A 321 -14.38 15.15 2.13
CA LEU A 321 -13.77 16.12 3.04
C LEU A 321 -13.79 17.54 2.47
N GLN A 322 -13.57 17.70 1.17
CA GLN A 322 -13.72 18.97 0.46
C GLN A 322 -15.17 19.46 0.53
N TRP A 323 -16.13 18.57 0.27
CA TRP A 323 -17.55 18.87 0.34
C TRP A 323 -17.93 19.43 1.72
N LEU A 324 -17.54 18.74 2.80
CA LEU A 324 -17.80 19.18 4.18
C LEU A 324 -17.19 20.55 4.50
N GLN A 325 -16.04 20.90 3.93
CA GLN A 325 -15.41 22.20 4.16
C GLN A 325 -16.06 23.36 3.41
N CYS A 326 -16.71 23.07 2.27
CA CYS A 326 -17.35 24.07 1.41
C CYS A 326 -18.86 24.24 1.67
N LEU A 327 -19.51 23.33 2.40
CA LEU A 327 -20.96 23.35 2.66
C LEU A 327 -21.48 24.73 3.05
N SER A 328 -20.78 25.39 3.96
CA SER A 328 -21.19 26.66 4.58
C SER A 328 -20.88 27.88 3.71
N SER A 329 -20.15 27.71 2.63
CA SER A 329 -19.89 28.75 1.62
C SER A 329 -20.85 28.70 0.42
N GLU A 330 -21.67 27.66 0.31
CA GLU A 330 -22.64 27.52 -0.79
C GLU A 330 -23.90 28.34 -0.52
N THR A 331 -23.93 29.55 -1.09
CA THR A 331 -25.05 30.50 -0.95
C THR A 331 -25.90 30.67 -2.22
N SER A 332 -25.56 29.99 -3.31
CA SER A 332 -26.28 30.07 -4.58
C SER A 332 -26.32 28.73 -5.30
N ILE A 333 -27.42 28.49 -6.03
CA ILE A 333 -27.61 27.25 -6.80
C ILE A 333 -26.53 27.13 -7.88
N ASP A 334 -26.18 28.22 -8.56
CA ASP A 334 -25.16 28.20 -9.62
C ASP A 334 -23.77 27.82 -9.08
N GLY A 335 -23.41 28.32 -7.89
CA GLY A 335 -22.18 27.94 -7.18
C GLY A 335 -22.19 26.46 -6.82
N LEU A 336 -23.30 26.01 -6.23
CA LEU A 336 -23.50 24.62 -5.83
C LEU A 336 -23.39 23.66 -7.02
N ILE A 337 -23.97 24.01 -8.17
CA ILE A 337 -23.86 23.21 -9.40
C ILE A 337 -22.39 23.05 -9.80
N GLY A 338 -21.62 24.15 -9.80
CA GLY A 338 -20.20 24.12 -10.10
C GLY A 338 -19.42 23.21 -9.13
N THR A 339 -19.69 23.33 -7.82
CA THR A 339 -19.07 22.49 -6.80
C THR A 339 -19.42 21.02 -7.00
N VAL A 340 -20.70 20.67 -7.14
CA VAL A 340 -21.15 19.28 -7.37
C VAL A 340 -20.54 18.69 -8.65
N GLN A 341 -20.41 19.46 -9.72
CA GLN A 341 -19.77 19.02 -10.96
C GLN A 341 -18.25 18.75 -10.82
N SER A 342 -17.59 19.38 -9.85
CA SER A 342 -16.18 19.14 -9.54
C SER A 342 -15.97 17.87 -8.71
N LEU A 343 -16.96 17.47 -7.90
CA LEU A 343 -16.92 16.33 -6.99
C LEU A 343 -17.33 15.01 -7.68
N ARG A 344 -16.61 14.65 -8.74
CA ARG A 344 -16.95 13.52 -9.65
C ARG A 344 -16.86 12.12 -9.03
N ALA A 345 -16.18 11.97 -7.91
CA ALA A 345 -16.03 10.71 -7.18
C ALA A 345 -17.12 10.51 -6.12
N LEU A 346 -18.04 11.47 -5.95
CA LEU A 346 -19.18 11.36 -5.05
C LEU A 346 -20.48 11.20 -5.83
N ASN A 347 -21.35 10.34 -5.33
CA ASN A 347 -22.71 10.22 -5.84
C ASN A 347 -23.68 11.17 -5.11
N PRO A 348 -24.86 11.47 -5.69
CA PRO A 348 -25.84 12.35 -5.06
C PRO A 348 -26.39 11.87 -3.71
N LEU A 349 -26.36 10.55 -3.43
CA LEU A 349 -26.78 10.00 -2.14
C LEU A 349 -25.81 10.41 -1.02
N GLN A 350 -24.51 10.26 -1.28
CA GLN A 350 -23.42 10.65 -0.38
C GLN A 350 -23.45 12.15 -0.09
N LEU A 351 -23.56 12.98 -1.13
CA LEU A 351 -23.65 14.45 -1.00
C LEU A 351 -24.83 14.85 -0.10
N ARG A 352 -26.01 14.26 -0.34
CA ARG A 352 -27.23 14.58 0.41
C ARG A 352 -27.17 14.10 1.87
N LYS A 353 -26.58 12.92 2.12
CA LYS A 353 -26.39 12.38 3.47
C LYS A 353 -25.44 13.26 4.27
N ALA A 354 -24.30 13.63 3.68
CA ALA A 354 -23.32 14.52 4.31
C ALA A 354 -23.98 15.82 4.78
N VAL A 355 -24.79 16.46 3.93
CA VAL A 355 -25.56 17.68 4.28
C VAL A 355 -26.57 17.44 5.40
N ARG A 356 -27.27 16.30 5.37
CA ARG A 356 -28.32 15.97 6.35
C ARG A 356 -27.77 15.87 7.77
N GLU A 357 -26.59 15.27 7.88
CA GLU A 357 -25.99 14.89 9.15
C GLU A 357 -24.86 15.86 9.56
N TYR A 358 -24.63 16.91 8.76
CA TYR A 358 -23.65 17.96 9.03
C TYR A 358 -24.00 18.74 10.31
N ARG A 359 -22.99 18.97 11.14
CA ARG A 359 -23.09 19.75 12.37
C ARG A 359 -22.40 21.10 12.16
N TYR A 360 -23.20 22.16 12.19
CA TYR A 360 -22.70 23.53 12.07
C TYR A 360 -21.98 23.98 13.35
N GLU A 361 -20.78 24.52 13.16
CA GLU A 361 -19.97 25.14 14.20
C GLU A 361 -20.52 26.53 14.56
N VAL A 362 -20.20 27.05 15.74
CA VAL A 362 -20.60 28.43 16.11
C VAL A 362 -19.96 29.42 15.13
N ASP A 363 -20.74 30.42 14.71
CA ASP A 363 -20.37 31.44 13.72
C ASP A 363 -20.19 30.89 12.28
N GLU A 364 -20.74 29.71 11.99
CA GLU A 364 -20.79 29.13 10.64
C GLU A 364 -22.12 29.46 9.92
N ASN A 365 -22.05 29.84 8.64
CA ASN A 365 -23.23 30.06 7.81
C ASN A 365 -23.92 28.75 7.44
N ARG A 366 -25.25 28.73 7.53
CA ARG A 366 -26.02 27.59 7.03
C ARG A 366 -26.16 27.66 5.52
N MET A 367 -26.14 26.48 4.88
CA MET A 367 -26.46 26.35 3.47
C MET A 367 -27.89 26.84 3.22
N ASP A 368 -28.09 27.51 2.08
CA ASP A 368 -29.38 28.04 1.69
C ASP A 368 -30.42 26.92 1.45
N GLU A 369 -31.69 27.21 1.73
CA GLU A 369 -32.76 26.21 1.65
C GLU A 369 -33.01 25.77 0.20
N ASP A 370 -32.88 26.69 -0.78
CA ASP A 370 -33.03 26.35 -2.20
C ASP A 370 -31.90 25.41 -2.67
N CYS A 371 -30.69 25.61 -2.15
CA CYS A 371 -29.55 24.71 -2.34
C CYS A 371 -29.81 23.32 -1.74
N ALA A 372 -30.37 23.25 -0.53
CA ALA A 372 -30.76 22.00 0.11
C ALA A 372 -31.83 21.25 -0.69
N GLN A 373 -32.83 21.96 -1.20
CA GLN A 373 -33.89 21.41 -2.04
C GLN A 373 -33.36 20.91 -3.38
N TYR A 374 -32.41 21.63 -4.00
CA TYR A 374 -31.75 21.20 -5.22
C TYR A 374 -31.05 19.84 -5.05
N LEU A 375 -30.32 19.62 -3.94
CA LEU A 375 -29.70 18.33 -3.65
C LEU A 375 -30.73 17.20 -3.45
N VAL A 376 -31.90 17.49 -2.87
CA VAL A 376 -33.01 16.52 -2.79
C VAL A 376 -33.51 16.15 -4.19
N GLN A 377 -33.60 17.12 -5.11
CA GLN A 377 -34.04 16.89 -6.48
C GLN A 377 -33.03 16.03 -7.25
N ILE A 378 -31.74 16.36 -7.22
CA ILE A 378 -30.70 15.57 -7.89
C ILE A 378 -30.70 14.14 -7.36
N ARG A 379 -30.79 13.95 -6.04
CA ARG A 379 -30.88 12.61 -5.45
C ARG A 379 -32.05 11.80 -6.04
N LYS A 380 -33.25 12.38 -6.06
CA LYS A 380 -34.45 11.71 -6.60
C LYS A 380 -34.31 11.39 -8.09
N GLN A 381 -33.72 12.30 -8.87
CA GLN A 381 -33.46 12.09 -10.29
C GLN A 381 -32.45 10.96 -10.50
N TRP A 382 -31.38 10.94 -9.71
CA TRP A 382 -30.36 9.90 -9.75
C TRP A 382 -30.92 8.52 -9.41
N GLU A 383 -31.70 8.40 -8.32
CA GLU A 383 -32.37 7.14 -7.94
C GLU A 383 -33.32 6.66 -9.05
N ARG A 384 -34.07 7.57 -9.68
CA ARG A 384 -34.96 7.23 -10.80
C ARG A 384 -34.19 6.70 -12.01
N LEU A 385 -33.12 7.38 -12.41
CA LEU A 385 -32.28 6.98 -13.55
C LEU A 385 -31.64 5.62 -13.30
N ARG A 386 -31.21 5.36 -12.06
CA ARG A 386 -30.67 4.06 -11.66
C ARG A 386 -31.70 2.95 -11.80
N LEU A 387 -32.90 3.11 -11.22
CA LEU A 387 -33.97 2.12 -11.32
C LEU A 387 -34.39 1.85 -12.76
N GLN A 388 -34.38 2.88 -13.62
CA GLN A 388 -34.63 2.71 -15.06
C GLN A 388 -33.53 1.88 -15.75
N LYS A 389 -32.26 2.12 -15.43
CA LYS A 389 -31.14 1.32 -15.95
C LYS A 389 -31.23 -0.15 -15.50
N GLU A 390 -31.52 -0.38 -14.22
CA GLU A 390 -31.67 -1.74 -13.67
C GLU A 390 -32.85 -2.48 -14.30
N ALA A 391 -34.00 -1.81 -14.47
CA ALA A 391 -35.17 -2.39 -15.14
C ALA A 391 -34.92 -2.68 -16.63
N ALA A 392 -34.19 -1.80 -17.34
CA ALA A 392 -33.82 -2.02 -18.73
C ALA A 392 -32.87 -3.22 -18.89
N ALA A 393 -31.87 -3.36 -18.01
CA ALA A 393 -30.97 -4.50 -18.00
C ALA A 393 -31.70 -5.82 -17.72
N ALA A 394 -32.62 -5.82 -16.75
CA ALA A 394 -33.46 -6.98 -16.44
C ALA A 394 -34.37 -7.37 -17.63
N ALA A 395 -34.95 -6.38 -18.32
CA ALA A 395 -35.77 -6.61 -19.50
C ALA A 395 -34.97 -7.20 -20.68
N SER A 396 -33.72 -6.75 -20.89
CA SER A 396 -32.84 -7.32 -21.92
C SER A 396 -32.38 -8.76 -21.62
N SER A 397 -32.28 -9.14 -20.34
CA SER A 397 -31.94 -10.51 -19.94
C SER A 397 -33.12 -11.51 -20.03
N GLY A 398 -34.36 -11.01 -20.17
CA GLY A 398 -35.59 -11.82 -20.12
C GLY A 398 -36.17 -12.23 -21.49
N SER A 399 -35.63 -11.77 -22.62
CA SER A 399 -36.08 -12.14 -23.97
C SER A 399 -35.06 -13.07 -24.64
N GLY A 400 -35.23 -14.39 -24.51
CA GLY A 400 -34.28 -15.37 -25.05
C GLY A 400 -34.33 -15.55 -26.57
N ALA A 401 -33.17 -15.69 -27.20
CA ALA A 401 -32.92 -16.49 -28.42
C ALA A 401 -31.42 -16.61 -28.69
N GLU A 402 -30.99 -17.82 -29.11
CA GLU A 402 -29.68 -18.14 -29.67
C GLU A 402 -29.27 -17.16 -30.78
N GLY A 403 -28.04 -16.65 -30.73
CA GLY A 403 -27.47 -15.90 -31.85
C GLY A 403 -26.44 -14.85 -31.45
N VAL A 404 -25.16 -15.21 -31.65
CA VAL A 404 -23.96 -14.34 -31.67
C VAL A 404 -23.77 -13.49 -30.41
N GLY A 405 -22.96 -14.03 -29.50
CA GLY A 405 -22.52 -13.32 -28.30
C GLY A 405 -21.87 -11.99 -28.66
N GLU A 406 -22.57 -10.90 -28.37
CA GLU A 406 -21.89 -9.71 -27.87
C GLU A 406 -21.27 -10.08 -26.51
N PRO A 407 -20.02 -9.66 -26.24
CA PRO A 407 -19.32 -10.09 -25.06
C PRO A 407 -20.09 -9.59 -23.84
N ALA A 408 -20.51 -10.54 -23.00
CA ALA A 408 -20.71 -10.29 -21.58
C ALA A 408 -19.51 -9.45 -21.08
N PRO A 409 -19.70 -8.49 -20.15
CA PRO A 409 -18.61 -7.68 -19.64
C PRO A 409 -17.53 -8.64 -19.16
N THR A 410 -16.45 -8.71 -19.93
CA THR A 410 -15.34 -9.62 -19.71
C THR A 410 -14.87 -9.33 -18.29
N LEU A 411 -14.75 -10.38 -17.46
CA LEU A 411 -14.03 -10.25 -16.20
C LEU A 411 -12.71 -9.54 -16.52
N PRO A 412 -12.40 -8.40 -15.87
CA PRO A 412 -11.35 -7.47 -16.30
C PRO A 412 -9.92 -8.01 -16.17
N GLY A 413 -9.74 -9.32 -15.91
CA GLY A 413 -8.44 -9.95 -15.65
C GLY A 413 -7.42 -9.72 -16.78
N GLY A 414 -7.84 -9.81 -18.05
CA GLY A 414 -6.95 -9.59 -19.19
C GLY A 414 -6.42 -8.15 -19.28
N ASP A 415 -7.27 -7.16 -18.99
CA ASP A 415 -6.86 -5.75 -18.97
C ASP A 415 -5.97 -5.44 -17.76
N VAL A 416 -6.21 -6.09 -16.62
CA VAL A 416 -5.42 -5.90 -15.40
C VAL A 416 -4.01 -6.47 -15.57
N VAL A 417 -3.88 -7.71 -16.08
CA VAL A 417 -2.57 -8.32 -16.39
C VAL A 417 -1.77 -7.43 -17.33
N ARG A 418 -2.40 -6.97 -18.43
CA ARG A 418 -1.76 -6.09 -19.41
C ARG A 418 -1.31 -4.76 -18.78
N SER A 419 -2.14 -4.15 -17.94
CA SER A 419 -1.78 -2.89 -17.26
C SER A 419 -0.58 -3.04 -16.33
N ILE A 420 -0.44 -4.19 -15.66
CA ILE A 420 0.69 -4.51 -14.80
C ILE A 420 1.93 -4.77 -15.64
N ASP A 421 1.84 -5.63 -16.65
CA ASP A 421 2.97 -5.93 -17.53
C ASP A 421 3.49 -4.65 -18.22
N GLU A 422 2.61 -3.78 -18.72
CA GLU A 422 2.98 -2.48 -19.32
C GLU A 422 3.67 -1.54 -18.31
N ALA A 423 3.18 -1.48 -17.07
CA ALA A 423 3.74 -0.61 -16.04
C ALA A 423 5.11 -1.05 -15.53
N PHE A 424 5.40 -2.35 -15.58
CA PHE A 424 6.66 -2.94 -15.09
C PHE A 424 7.62 -3.32 -16.23
N ALA A 425 7.23 -3.14 -17.49
CA ALA A 425 8.10 -3.35 -18.65
C ALA A 425 9.20 -2.28 -18.78
N ASP A 426 8.91 -1.03 -18.41
CA ASP A 426 9.85 0.11 -18.48
C ASP A 426 9.71 1.01 -17.23
N PRO A 427 10.82 1.39 -16.56
CA PRO A 427 10.81 2.42 -15.52
C PRO A 427 10.03 3.71 -15.85
N THR A 428 9.98 4.14 -17.11
CA THR A 428 9.23 5.36 -17.49
C THR A 428 7.71 5.16 -17.41
N ALA A 429 7.24 3.96 -17.81
CA ALA A 429 5.84 3.58 -17.81
C ALA A 429 5.27 3.44 -16.40
N TYR A 430 6.11 3.08 -15.42
CA TYR A 430 5.72 2.94 -14.02
C TYR A 430 4.99 4.18 -13.45
N SER A 431 5.44 5.38 -13.82
CA SER A 431 4.83 6.64 -13.38
C SER A 431 3.41 6.87 -13.92
N SER A 432 3.08 6.20 -15.04
CA SER A 432 1.79 6.32 -15.73
C SER A 432 0.74 5.34 -15.21
N TYR A 433 1.15 4.31 -14.46
CA TYR A 433 0.27 3.30 -13.90
C TYR A 433 -0.87 3.93 -13.10
N ALA A 434 -2.09 3.45 -13.40
CA ALA A 434 -3.30 3.79 -12.65
C ALA A 434 -3.93 2.49 -12.16
N PRO A 435 -4.47 2.48 -10.93
CA PRO A 435 -5.15 1.30 -10.42
C PRO A 435 -6.38 0.96 -11.27
N PRO A 436 -6.81 -0.31 -11.30
CA PRO A 436 -8.01 -0.71 -12.04
C PRO A 436 -9.23 0.04 -11.52
N PRO A 437 -10.22 0.31 -12.40
CA PRO A 437 -11.44 1.00 -11.99
C PRO A 437 -12.17 0.18 -10.93
N THR A 438 -12.62 0.87 -9.88
CA THR A 438 -13.43 0.29 -8.81
C THR A 438 -14.90 0.28 -9.19
N GLU A 439 -15.69 -0.66 -8.67
CA GLU A 439 -17.14 -0.66 -8.86
C GLU A 439 -17.77 0.67 -8.43
N GLU A 440 -18.67 1.20 -9.26
CA GLU A 440 -19.43 2.41 -8.91
C GLU A 440 -20.30 2.15 -7.68
N SER A 441 -20.14 2.97 -6.63
CA SER A 441 -20.96 2.84 -5.42
C SER A 441 -22.42 3.17 -5.73
N THR A 442 -23.28 2.17 -5.64
CA THR A 442 -24.71 2.34 -5.92
C THR A 442 -25.50 2.89 -4.72
N GLY A 443 -24.93 2.83 -3.51
CA GLY A 443 -25.54 3.28 -2.26
C GLY A 443 -24.85 4.50 -1.64
N GLU A 444 -25.17 4.78 -0.38
CA GLU A 444 -24.52 5.84 0.41
C GLU A 444 -23.06 5.48 0.77
N LEU A 445 -22.75 4.20 0.93
CA LEU A 445 -21.45 3.72 1.40
C LEU A 445 -20.63 3.12 0.26
N LEU A 446 -19.31 3.19 0.40
CA LEU A 446 -18.36 2.51 -0.49
C LEU A 446 -18.24 1.03 -0.10
N ASN A 447 -17.94 0.16 -1.08
CA ASN A 447 -17.82 -1.28 -0.85
C ASN A 447 -16.41 -1.65 -0.37
N SER A 448 -16.11 -1.48 0.92
CA SER A 448 -14.80 -1.84 1.47
C SER A 448 -14.44 -3.33 1.35
N ARG A 449 -15.42 -4.22 1.12
CA ARG A 449 -15.18 -5.66 1.00
C ARG A 449 -14.74 -6.09 -0.38
N PHE A 450 -14.87 -5.22 -1.38
CA PHE A 450 -14.46 -5.50 -2.75
C PHE A 450 -12.94 -5.72 -2.80
N MET A 451 -12.55 -6.85 -3.39
CA MET A 451 -11.16 -7.13 -3.73
C MET A 451 -10.92 -6.66 -5.16
N LEU A 452 -9.97 -5.76 -5.35
CA LEU A 452 -9.50 -5.38 -6.68
C LEU A 452 -9.01 -6.65 -7.42
N PRO A 453 -9.20 -6.71 -8.75
CA PRO A 453 -8.67 -7.80 -9.54
C PRO A 453 -7.17 -7.95 -9.32
N PHE A 454 -6.73 -9.16 -9.03
CA PHE A 454 -5.33 -9.53 -8.88
C PHE A 454 -4.81 -10.19 -10.15
N ALA A 455 -3.58 -9.86 -10.53
CA ALA A 455 -2.93 -10.39 -11.71
C ALA A 455 -1.49 -10.84 -11.39
N VAL A 456 -1.17 -12.09 -11.75
CA VAL A 456 0.21 -12.58 -11.81
C VAL A 456 0.82 -12.10 -13.13
N PRO A 457 1.99 -11.43 -13.14
CA PRO A 457 2.64 -10.99 -14.38
C PRO A 457 2.83 -12.11 -15.39
N SER A 458 2.70 -11.80 -16.69
CA SER A 458 2.81 -12.82 -17.75
C SER A 458 4.27 -13.21 -17.98
N SER A 459 5.17 -12.23 -17.94
CA SER A 459 6.59 -12.46 -18.20
C SER A 459 7.26 -13.19 -17.03
N PRO A 460 7.98 -14.31 -17.26
CA PRO A 460 8.74 -14.98 -16.21
C PRO A 460 9.74 -14.05 -15.52
N SER A 461 10.34 -13.10 -16.25
CA SER A 461 11.32 -12.17 -15.68
C SER A 461 10.74 -11.25 -14.59
N MET A 462 9.43 -11.00 -14.59
CA MET A 462 8.77 -10.14 -13.60
C MET A 462 8.35 -10.90 -12.34
N LEU A 463 8.43 -12.24 -12.35
CA LEU A 463 8.07 -13.09 -11.20
C LEU A 463 9.19 -13.22 -10.17
N VAL A 464 10.41 -12.79 -10.51
CA VAL A 464 11.60 -12.97 -9.67
C VAL A 464 12.49 -11.73 -9.70
N HIS A 465 13.27 -11.51 -8.64
CA HIS A 465 14.13 -10.34 -8.47
C HIS A 465 15.59 -10.75 -8.25
N PHE A 466 16.12 -11.64 -9.08
CA PHE A 466 17.41 -12.28 -8.80
C PHE A 466 18.65 -11.37 -8.85
N ASN A 467 18.56 -10.11 -9.32
CA ASN A 467 19.74 -9.24 -9.48
C ASN A 467 19.48 -7.73 -9.33
N ALA A 468 18.35 -7.31 -8.73
CA ALA A 468 18.11 -5.89 -8.46
C ALA A 468 18.32 -5.66 -6.96
N ALA A 469 19.46 -5.07 -6.56
CA ALA A 469 19.76 -4.69 -5.17
C ALA A 469 18.77 -3.66 -4.57
N GLU A 470 17.71 -3.35 -5.31
CA GLU A 470 17.06 -2.05 -5.36
C GLU A 470 15.62 -2.17 -5.86
N ALA A 471 15.00 -3.34 -5.70
CA ALA A 471 13.80 -3.70 -6.43
C ALA A 471 12.54 -2.84 -6.17
N PHE A 472 12.50 -1.84 -5.28
CA PHE A 472 11.25 -1.11 -5.02
C PHE A 472 11.22 0.35 -5.49
N GLY A 473 10.38 0.59 -6.50
CA GLY A 473 10.11 1.90 -7.10
C GLY A 473 11.24 2.39 -8.03
N PRO A 474 10.88 2.84 -9.23
CA PRO A 474 11.57 2.61 -10.52
C PRO A 474 12.84 1.72 -10.55
N PHE A 475 12.85 0.70 -9.68
CA PHE A 475 13.82 -0.38 -9.45
C PHE A 475 15.24 0.03 -9.03
N ALA A 476 15.31 1.10 -8.22
CA ALA A 476 16.42 1.72 -7.48
C ALA A 476 17.90 1.58 -7.99
N HIS A 477 18.71 2.59 -7.66
CA HIS A 477 19.97 3.11 -8.23
C HIS A 477 20.34 2.94 -9.73
N SER A 478 20.35 4.12 -10.39
CA SER A 478 21.32 4.48 -11.42
C SER A 478 22.75 4.18 -10.94
N SER A 479 23.48 3.39 -11.73
CA SER A 479 24.87 2.93 -11.57
C SER A 479 25.78 3.74 -10.64
N ALA A 480 26.42 3.06 -9.68
CA ALA A 480 27.76 3.45 -9.23
C ALA A 480 28.75 3.26 -10.40
N PRO A 481 29.71 4.17 -10.63
CA PRO A 481 30.55 4.13 -11.83
C PRO A 481 31.44 2.88 -11.81
N THR A 482 31.24 2.02 -12.80
CA THR A 482 32.21 1.00 -13.18
C THR A 482 33.54 1.70 -13.46
N ARG A 483 34.54 1.41 -12.62
CA ARG A 483 35.91 1.84 -12.84
C ARG A 483 36.36 1.23 -14.17
N PRO A 484 36.75 2.03 -15.18
CA PRO A 484 37.09 1.48 -16.48
C PRO A 484 38.33 0.60 -16.36
N THR A 485 38.20 -0.63 -16.84
CA THR A 485 39.31 -1.53 -17.09
C THR A 485 40.14 -0.96 -18.24
N SER A 486 41.20 -0.22 -17.94
CA SER A 486 42.21 0.12 -18.93
C SER A 486 43.16 -1.07 -19.10
N SER A 487 42.96 -1.80 -20.19
CA SER A 487 44.01 -2.60 -20.81
C SER A 487 45.07 -1.67 -21.39
N ASP A 488 46.26 -1.61 -20.79
CA ASP A 488 47.48 -1.59 -21.60
C ASP A 488 48.69 -2.04 -20.78
N GLY A 489 49.47 -2.95 -21.36
CA GLY A 489 50.54 -3.66 -20.67
C GLY A 489 51.89 -2.98 -20.81
N THR A 490 52.72 -3.04 -19.76
CA THR A 490 54.17 -3.31 -19.93
C THR A 490 54.87 -3.69 -18.61
N ARG A 491 55.47 -4.90 -18.63
CA ARG A 491 56.74 -5.34 -17.99
C ARG A 491 57.01 -5.13 -16.47
N THR A 492 56.92 -6.25 -15.74
CA THR A 492 57.82 -6.87 -14.71
C THR A 492 59.07 -6.13 -14.17
N PRO A 493 59.75 -6.63 -13.08
CA PRO A 493 59.32 -7.23 -11.80
C PRO A 493 60.14 -6.73 -10.56
N ARG A 494 59.73 -7.09 -9.32
CA ARG A 494 60.56 -7.44 -8.12
C ARG A 494 59.67 -7.41 -6.86
N SER A 495 59.37 -8.54 -6.21
CA SER A 495 60.18 -9.36 -5.27
C SER A 495 60.23 -8.81 -3.84
N SER A 496 59.64 -9.61 -2.92
CA SER A 496 59.95 -9.78 -1.48
C SER A 496 59.73 -8.58 -0.54
N SER A 497 59.25 -8.69 0.70
CA SER A 497 58.84 -9.80 1.55
C SER A 497 58.41 -9.22 2.92
N HIS A 498 57.73 -10.05 3.71
CA HIS A 498 57.80 -10.12 5.17
C HIS A 498 56.97 -9.16 6.09
N LEU A 499 56.09 -9.83 6.85
CA LEU A 499 55.86 -9.77 8.31
C LEU A 499 54.83 -8.78 8.88
N SER A 500 53.65 -9.34 9.18
CA SER A 500 53.01 -9.46 10.50
C SER A 500 53.53 -8.57 11.65
N LEU A 501 52.61 -7.91 12.38
CA LEU A 501 52.27 -8.28 13.78
C LEU A 501 51.22 -7.34 14.42
N SER A 502 50.35 -8.02 15.15
CA SER A 502 49.45 -7.67 16.27
C SER A 502 49.71 -6.43 17.14
N SER A 503 48.59 -5.77 17.48
CA SER A 503 48.04 -5.53 18.83
C SER A 503 48.94 -5.02 19.96
N ILE A 504 48.52 -3.92 20.64
CA ILE A 504 48.22 -3.85 22.10
C ILE A 504 48.20 -2.38 22.62
N SER A 505 47.06 -2.04 23.25
CA SER A 505 46.81 -1.19 24.43
C SER A 505 47.06 0.34 24.51
N ARG A 506 45.97 1.01 24.90
CA ARG A 506 45.79 2.20 25.79
C ARG A 506 46.87 2.34 26.91
N PRO A 507 47.07 3.49 27.61
CA PRO A 507 46.00 4.40 28.13
C PRO A 507 46.36 5.91 28.38
N ALA A 508 45.38 6.63 28.97
CA ALA A 508 45.48 7.66 30.02
C ALA A 508 45.35 9.16 29.68
N LEU A 509 44.43 9.80 30.44
CA LEU A 509 44.13 11.23 30.61
C LEU A 509 45.29 12.00 31.28
N PRO A 510 45.30 13.35 31.26
CA PRO A 510 44.77 14.09 32.42
C PRO A 510 44.03 15.43 32.15
N THR A 511 43.37 15.81 33.24
CA THR A 511 42.58 16.97 33.72
C THR A 511 42.99 18.43 33.41
N PHE A 512 41.95 19.26 33.25
CA PHE A 512 41.66 20.62 33.76
C PHE A 512 42.74 21.71 33.91
N SER A 513 42.48 22.89 33.33
CA SER A 513 42.58 24.19 34.03
C SER A 513 41.84 25.32 33.30
N SER A 514 41.21 26.17 34.12
CA SER A 514 40.34 27.32 33.88
C SER A 514 41.07 28.63 33.53
N SER A 515 40.43 29.52 32.74
CA SER A 515 40.50 30.98 32.94
C SER A 515 39.46 31.77 32.13
N THR A 516 38.79 32.65 32.86
CA THR A 516 37.75 33.63 32.51
C THR A 516 38.30 34.84 31.75
N THR A 517 37.56 35.37 30.76
CA THR A 517 37.53 36.82 30.45
C THR A 517 36.21 37.23 29.77
N VAL A 518 35.69 38.36 30.24
CA VAL A 518 34.43 39.06 29.92
C VAL A 518 34.65 40.09 28.80
N SER A 519 33.62 40.37 27.97
CA SER A 519 33.18 41.68 27.39
C SER A 519 32.21 41.42 26.22
N ALA A 520 30.89 41.65 26.29
CA ALA A 520 30.12 42.90 26.31
C ALA A 520 29.92 43.60 24.93
N SER A 521 28.67 43.52 24.45
CA SER A 521 27.85 44.51 23.71
C SER A 521 28.30 45.13 22.38
N SER A 522 27.44 45.08 21.36
CA SER A 522 26.63 46.26 20.94
C SER A 522 25.71 45.98 19.75
N PHE A 523 24.44 46.38 19.91
CA PHE A 523 23.45 46.71 18.89
C PHE A 523 23.96 47.72 17.85
N ALA A 524 23.49 47.62 16.61
CA ALA A 524 23.16 48.78 15.79
C ALA A 524 22.21 48.39 14.63
N ASP A 525 21.02 48.99 14.67
CA ASP A 525 20.10 49.21 13.54
C ASP A 525 20.78 49.98 12.41
N SER A 526 20.37 49.71 11.16
CA SER A 526 19.97 50.80 10.26
C SER A 526 19.25 50.27 9.02
N SER A 527 17.96 50.59 8.98
CA SER A 527 17.11 50.73 7.81
C SER A 527 17.66 51.74 6.79
N THR A 528 17.55 51.44 5.50
CA THR A 528 17.29 52.45 4.46
C THR A 528 16.44 51.85 3.35
N ALA A 529 15.28 52.47 3.16
CA ALA A 529 14.32 52.24 2.08
C ALA A 529 14.69 53.01 0.81
N SER A 530 14.31 52.48 -0.36
CA SER A 530 13.83 53.23 -1.53
C SER A 530 13.34 52.22 -2.58
N SER A 531 12.04 51.98 -2.74
CA SER A 531 11.15 52.72 -3.67
C SER A 531 11.58 52.64 -5.14
N LEU A 532 10.95 51.74 -5.91
CA LEU A 532 10.53 51.98 -7.30
C LEU A 532 9.53 50.88 -7.73
N ALA A 533 8.30 51.31 -8.04
CA ALA A 533 7.21 50.49 -8.57
C ALA A 533 7.13 50.67 -10.12
N PRO A 534 6.07 50.21 -10.82
CA PRO A 534 5.97 48.89 -11.43
C PRO A 534 5.70 48.95 -12.96
N SER A 535 5.90 47.86 -13.70
CA SER A 535 5.30 47.64 -15.04
C SER A 535 5.54 46.17 -15.50
N PRO A 536 4.86 45.66 -16.55
CA PRO A 536 3.52 45.09 -16.46
C PRO A 536 3.46 43.61 -16.92
N SER A 537 2.39 42.93 -16.54
CA SER A 537 2.05 41.55 -16.89
C SER A 537 1.88 41.34 -18.42
N PRO A 538 2.32 40.20 -18.99
CA PRO A 538 1.99 39.83 -20.35
C PRO A 538 0.58 39.21 -20.42
N GLY A 539 -0.24 39.72 -21.34
CA GLY A 539 -1.64 39.34 -21.53
C GLY A 539 -1.86 37.98 -22.19
N LEU A 540 -3.00 37.38 -21.84
CA LEU A 540 -3.58 36.20 -22.51
C LEU A 540 -4.13 36.54 -23.91
N PRO A 541 -4.14 35.57 -24.85
CA PRO A 541 -4.74 35.74 -26.18
C PRO A 541 -6.26 35.54 -26.18
N THR A 542 -6.97 36.40 -26.90
CA THR A 542 -8.42 36.32 -27.21
C THR A 542 -8.73 35.28 -28.31
N PRO A 543 -9.88 34.59 -28.26
CA PRO A 543 -10.28 33.63 -29.30
C PRO A 543 -10.94 34.29 -30.54
N PRO A 544 -10.91 33.63 -31.72
CA PRO A 544 -11.48 34.15 -32.96
C PRO A 544 -13.02 33.98 -33.05
N PRO A 545 -13.71 34.79 -33.88
CA PRO A 545 -15.17 34.74 -34.04
C PRO A 545 -15.62 33.56 -34.93
N PRO A 546 -16.89 33.11 -34.82
CA PRO A 546 -17.41 31.98 -35.59
C PRO A 546 -17.70 32.36 -37.07
N PRO A 547 -17.56 31.39 -38.00
CA PRO A 547 -17.84 31.59 -39.43
C PRO A 547 -19.35 31.63 -39.74
N PRO A 548 -19.72 32.14 -40.95
CA PRO A 548 -21.08 32.58 -41.29
C PRO A 548 -22.14 31.47 -41.39
#